data_AF-A0A3C1YU62-F1
#
_entry.id   AF-A0A3C1YU62-F1
#
_cell.length_a   1.000
_cell.length_b   1.000
_cell.length_c   1.000
_cell.angle_alpha   90.00
_cell.angle_beta   90.00
_cell.angle_gamma   90.00
#
_symmetry.space_group_name_H-M   'P 1'
#
loop_
_entity.id
_entity.type
_entity.pdbx_description
1 polymer ?
#
loop_
_entity_poly.entity_id
_entity_poly.type
_entity_poly.pdbx_seq_one_letter_code
_entity_poly.pdbx_strand_id
1 'polypeptide(L)' 'VQIVGTMEEYSYGKFGWIMDPEGNKIELWEPIDEELSKNLK' A
#
# COMPACT_ATOMS: atom_id res chain seq x y z
N VAL A 1 5.52 8.88 12.43
CA VAL A 1 4.73 8.56 11.20
C VAL A 1 3.29 8.30 11.61
N GLN A 2 2.32 8.71 10.81
CA GLN A 2 0.89 8.51 11.05
C GLN A 2 0.25 7.85 9.81
N ILE A 3 -0.70 6.95 10.00
CA ILE A 3 -1.50 6.38 8.91
C ILE A 3 -2.57 7.40 8.52
N VAL A 4 -2.75 7.60 7.22
CA VAL A 4 -3.73 8.55 6.68
C VAL A 4 -4.74 7.79 5.83
N GLY A 5 -6.01 7.92 6.19
CA GLY A 5 -7.11 7.25 5.46
C GLY A 5 -7.17 5.74 5.69
N THR A 6 -7.92 5.06 4.82
CA THR A 6 -8.06 3.60 4.79
C THR A 6 -7.27 3.03 3.64
N MET A 7 -6.68 1.84 3.81
CA MET A 7 -6.04 1.13 2.72
C MET A 7 -7.06 0.79 1.62
N GLU A 8 -6.67 0.94 0.37
CA GLU A 8 -7.49 0.62 -0.79
C GLU A 8 -6.93 -0.61 -1.51
N GLU A 9 -7.80 -1.53 -1.92
CA GLU A 9 -7.45 -2.77 -2.62
C GLU A 9 -8.10 -2.80 -4.00
N TYR A 10 -7.28 -3.09 -5.01
CA TYR A 10 -7.66 -3.20 -6.40
C TYR A 10 -7.17 -4.52 -6.99
N SER A 11 -7.68 -4.90 -8.15
CA SER A 11 -7.28 -6.12 -8.86
C SER A 11 -5.82 -6.13 -9.34
N TYR A 12 -5.07 -5.04 -9.15
CA TYR A 12 -3.67 -4.90 -9.55
C TYR A 12 -2.73 -4.47 -8.40
N GLY A 13 -3.25 -4.25 -7.19
CA GLY A 13 -2.43 -3.84 -6.05
C GLY A 13 -3.21 -3.23 -4.91
N LYS A 14 -2.49 -2.89 -3.85
CA LYS A 14 -2.99 -2.16 -2.68
C LYS A 14 -2.29 -0.82 -2.54
N PHE A 15 -3.04 0.17 -2.07
CA PHE A 15 -2.55 1.52 -1.84
C PHE A 15 -2.78 1.92 -0.39
N GLY A 16 -1.79 2.59 0.19
CA GLY A 16 -1.87 3.17 1.51
C GLY A 16 -1.14 4.50 1.58
N TRP A 17 -1.50 5.33 2.56
CA TRP A 17 -0.89 6.64 2.74
C TRP A 17 -0.42 6.82 4.17
N ILE A 18 0.76 7.40 4.30
CA ILE A 18 1.33 7.77 5.60
C ILE A 18 1.78 9.23 5.57
N MET A 19 1.86 9.83 6.75
CA MET A 19 2.48 11.14 6.96
C MET A 19 3.72 10.97 7.82
N ASP A 20 4.85 11.44 7.33
CA ASP A 20 6.09 11.46 8.10
C ASP A 20 6.07 12.60 9.16
N PRO A 21 7.05 12.67 10.07
CA PRO A 21 7.12 13.73 11.08
C PRO A 21 7.31 15.16 10.52
N GLU A 22 7.76 15.29 9.28
CA GLU A 22 7.96 16.57 8.60
C GLU A 22 6.69 17.07 7.89
N GLY A 23 5.63 16.26 7.89
CA GLY A 23 4.35 16.56 7.26
C GLY A 23 4.27 16.16 5.78
N ASN A 24 5.27 15.43 5.26
CA ASN A 24 5.21 14.92 3.90
C ASN A 24 4.22 13.75 3.82
N LYS A 25 3.34 13.80 2.83
CA LYS A 25 2.44 12.69 2.52
C LYS A 25 3.14 11.73 1.57
N ILE A 26 3.27 10.48 2.00
CA ILE A 26 3.89 9.39 1.23
C ILE A 26 2.78 8.42 0.82
N GLU A 27 2.78 8.06 -0.46
CA GLU A 27 1.94 7.00 -1.03
C GLU A 27 2.75 5.71 -1.14
N LEU A 28 2.17 4.63 -0.64
CA LEU A 28 2.73 3.28 -0.70
C LEU A 28 1.89 2.46 -1.67
N TRP A 29 2.57 1.76 -2.56
CA TRP A 29 1.95 0.83 -3.51
C TRP A 29 2.54 -0.57 -3.32
N GLU A 30 1.68 -1.52 -3.01
CA GLU A 30 1.99 -2.95 -3.01
C GLU A 30 1.39 -3.56 -4.29
N PRO A 31 2.18 -3.86 -5.32
CA PRO A 31 1.68 -4.47 -6.54
C PRO A 31 1.20 -5.91 -6.28
N ILE A 32 0.20 -6.37 -7.03
CA ILE A 32 -0.07 -7.82 -7.10
C ILE A 32 1.04 -8.44 -7.94
N ASP A 33 2.00 -9.06 -7.26
CA ASP A 33 2.91 -9.99 -7.90
C ASP A 33 2.16 -11.30 -8.16
N GLU A 34 1.91 -11.59 -9.44
CA GLU A 34 1.29 -12.85 -9.87
C GLU A 34 2.06 -14.08 -9.35
N GLU A 35 3.38 -13.99 -9.21
CA GLU A 35 4.22 -15.11 -8.76
C GLU A 35 4.13 -15.28 -7.24
N LEU A 36 4.09 -14.18 -6.48
CA LEU A 36 3.89 -14.21 -5.03
C LEU A 36 2.48 -14.68 -4.65
N SER A 37 1.46 -14.26 -5.41
CA SER A 37 0.05 -14.64 -5.17
C SER A 37 -0.25 -16.13 -5.40
N LYS A 38 0.54 -16.80 -6.25
CA LYS A 38 0.41 -18.24 -6.54
C LYS A 38 1.04 -19.12 -5.45
N ASN A 39 2.11 -18.65 -4.80
CA ASN A 39 2.85 -19.41 -3.78
C ASN A 39 2.31 -19.27 -2.35
N LEU A 40 1.36 -18.35 -2.13
CA LEU A 40 0.67 -18.13 -0.85
C LEU A 40 -0.68 -18.85 -0.74
N LYS A 41 -1.05 -19.68 -1.72
CA LYS A 41 -2.28 -20.49 -1.72
C LYS A 41 -2.04 -21.96 -1.41
#